data_AF-A0A7V2X9X6-F1
#
_entry.id   AF-A0A7V2X9X6-F1
#
_cell.length_a   1.000
_cell.length_b   1.000
_cell.length_c   1.000
_cell.angle_alpha   90.00
_cell.angle_beta   90.00
_cell.angle_gamma   90.00
#
_symmetry.space_group_name_H-M   'P 1'
#
loop_
_entity.id
_entity.type
_entity.pdbx_description
1 polymer ?
#
loop_
_entity_poly.entity_id
_entity_poly.type
_entity_poly.pdbx_seq_one_letter_code
_entity_poly.pdbx_strand_id
1 'polypeptide(L)'
;MRTSDILKKLNIPRHKLYYLEQKGYIKPKRIPMGELEAREYSDEEFRKLELIWKYLQSGFKHKIAYEKAMEEMESPKLKLDPQPQKTGPTESKT
;
A
#
# COMPACT_ATOMS: atom_id res chain seq x y z
N MET A 1 -3.82 -14.22 5.62
CA MET A 1 -4.96 -13.62 4.86
C MET A 1 -4.77 -13.88 3.37
N ARG A 2 -5.80 -14.27 2.60
CA ARG A 2 -5.65 -14.58 1.16
C ARG A 2 -5.86 -13.34 0.29
N THR A 3 -5.40 -13.39 -0.96
CA THR A 3 -5.62 -12.31 -1.95
C THR A 3 -7.10 -11.93 -2.08
N SER A 4 -8.02 -12.90 -2.08
CA SER A 4 -9.46 -12.63 -2.14
C SER A 4 -9.98 -11.81 -0.97
N ASP A 5 -9.47 -12.05 0.24
CA ASP A 5 -9.86 -11.32 1.45
C ASP A 5 -9.35 -9.89 1.39
N ILE A 6 -8.12 -9.70 0.92
CA ILE A 6 -7.51 -8.37 0.75
C ILE A 6 -8.32 -7.51 -0.21
N LEU A 7 -8.66 -8.06 -1.39
CA LEU A 7 -9.42 -7.33 -2.40
C LEU A 7 -10.80 -6.91 -1.86
N LYS A 8 -11.44 -7.78 -1.08
CA LYS A 8 -12.74 -7.49 -0.46
C LYS A 8 -12.63 -6.44 0.65
N LYS A 9 -11.65 -6.57 1.55
CA LYS A 9 -11.51 -5.68 2.73
C LYS A 9 -11.08 -4.26 2.35
N LEU A 10 -10.13 -4.12 1.43
CA LEU A 10 -9.56 -2.82 1.07
C LEU A 10 -10.21 -2.18 -0.15
N ASN A 11 -11.07 -2.93 -0.86
CA ASN A 11 -11.65 -2.54 -2.14
C ASN A 11 -10.58 -2.03 -3.14
N ILE A 12 -9.38 -2.62 -3.06
CA ILE A 12 -8.25 -2.25 -3.91
C ILE A 12 -8.37 -2.99 -5.24
N PRO A 13 -8.14 -2.33 -6.39
CA PRO A 13 -8.09 -3.00 -7.68
C PRO A 13 -6.98 -4.06 -7.72
N ARG A 14 -7.26 -5.24 -8.29
CA ARG A 14 -6.31 -6.35 -8.36
C ARG A 14 -4.95 -5.97 -8.97
N HIS A 15 -4.98 -5.17 -10.04
CA HIS A 15 -3.75 -4.72 -10.71
C HIS A 15 -2.88 -3.83 -9.80
N LYS A 16 -3.48 -3.06 -8.87
CA LYS A 16 -2.74 -2.25 -7.89
C LYS A 16 -2.05 -3.13 -6.87
N LEU A 17 -2.75 -4.13 -6.33
CA LEU A 17 -2.16 -5.10 -5.41
C LEU A 17 -0.95 -5.80 -6.03
N TYR A 18 -1.09 -6.30 -7.26
CA TYR A 18 0.01 -6.97 -7.97
C TYR A 18 1.17 -6.03 -8.30
N TYR A 19 0.89 -4.75 -8.61
CA TYR A 19 1.95 -3.76 -8.78
C TYR A 19 2.76 -3.57 -7.50
N LEU A 20 2.09 -3.49 -6.34
CA LEU A 20 2.76 -3.34 -5.04
C LEU A 20 3.61 -4.58 -4.68
N GLU A 21 3.11 -5.78 -5.00
CA GLU A 21 3.89 -7.02 -4.86
C GLU A 21 5.11 -7.04 -5.78
N GLN A 22 4.94 -6.72 -7.06
CA GLN A 22 6.03 -6.71 -8.05
C GLN A 22 7.12 -5.69 -7.69
N LYS A 23 6.74 -4.55 -7.08
CA LYS A 23 7.68 -3.55 -6.59
C LYS A 23 8.31 -3.90 -5.24
N GLY A 24 7.88 -4.99 -4.59
CA GLY A 24 8.42 -5.45 -3.33
C GLY A 24 7.99 -4.63 -2.12
N TYR A 25 6.99 -3.76 -2.27
CA TYR A 25 6.40 -3.00 -1.16
C TYR A 25 5.64 -3.91 -0.20
N ILE A 26 5.10 -5.01 -0.72
CA ILE A 26 4.40 -6.05 0.03
C ILE A 26 4.93 -7.41 -0.43
N LYS A 27 5.11 -8.33 0.51
CA LYS A 27 5.66 -9.66 0.30
C LYS A 27 4.70 -10.72 0.83
N PRO A 28 3.86 -11.32 -0.02
CA PRO A 28 3.10 -12.49 0.37
C PRO A 28 4.03 -13.68 0.62
N LYS A 29 3.66 -14.52 1.58
CA LYS A 29 4.18 -15.88 1.69
C LYS A 29 3.47 -16.76 0.68
N ARG A 30 4.23 -17.62 0.00
CA ARG A 30 3.66 -18.66 -0.86
C ARG A 30 3.49 -19.92 -0.04
N ILE A 31 2.27 -20.43 0.01
CA ILE A 31 1.93 -21.65 0.73
C ILE A 31 1.55 -22.70 -0.31
N PRO A 32 2.20 -23.88 -0.30
CA PRO A 32 1.82 -24.96 -1.20
C PRO A 32 0.41 -25.45 -0.84
N MET A 33 -0.42 -25.59 -1.86
CA MET A 33 -1.80 -26.04 -1.75
C MET A 33 -2.04 -27.11 -2.83
N GLY A 34 -1.49 -28.29 -2.59
CA GLY A 34 -1.41 -29.36 -3.60
C GLY A 34 -0.43 -28.97 -4.70
N GLU A 35 -0.89 -29.01 -5.96
CA GLU A 35 -0.12 -28.59 -7.14
C GLU A 35 -0.11 -27.07 -7.34
N LEU A 36 -0.89 -26.31 -6.56
CA LEU A 36 -1.00 -24.87 -6.68
C LEU A 36 -0.24 -24.15 -5.56
N GLU A 37 0.26 -22.95 -5.85
CA GLU A 37 0.77 -22.03 -4.83
C GLU A 37 -0.29 -20.98 -4.48
N ALA A 38 -0.68 -20.92 -3.21
CA ALA A 38 -1.55 -19.87 -2.70
C ALA A 38 -0.70 -18.72 -2.12
N ARG A 39 -1.15 -17.47 -2.34
CA ARG A 39 -0.58 -16.29 -1.66
C ARG A 39 -1.27 -16.09 -0.32
N GLU A 40 -0.47 -16.01 0.73
CA GLU A 40 -0.90 -15.65 2.07
C GLU A 40 -0.12 -14.44 2.58
N TYR A 41 -0.85 -13.43 3.06
CA TYR A 41 -0.29 -12.21 3.63
C TYR A 41 -0.46 -12.30 5.15
N SER A 42 0.60 -11.97 5.89
CA SER A 42 0.54 -11.83 7.34
C SER A 42 -0.29 -10.60 7.73
N ASP A 43 -0.67 -10.49 9.00
CA ASP A 43 -1.38 -9.30 9.49
C ASP A 43 -0.51 -8.03 9.38
N GLU A 44 0.80 -8.15 9.54
CA GLU A 44 1.74 -7.04 9.33
C GLU A 44 1.75 -6.58 7.87
N GLU A 45 1.81 -7.51 6.92
CA GLU A 45 1.77 -7.19 5.49
C GLU A 45 0.41 -6.62 5.07
N PHE A 46 -0.67 -7.11 5.68
CA PHE A 46 -2.00 -6.55 5.48
C PHE A 46 -2.09 -5.11 6.00
N ARG A 47 -1.58 -4.84 7.21
CA ARG A 47 -1.57 -3.49 7.80
C ARG A 47 -0.72 -2.53 6.99
N LYS A 48 0.45 -2.98 6.52
CA LYS A 48 1.31 -2.22 5.60
C LYS A 48 0.56 -1.87 4.32
N LEU A 49 -0.12 -2.84 3.71
CA LEU A 49 -0.92 -2.62 2.51
C LEU A 49 -2.07 -1.64 2.74
N GLU A 50 -2.77 -1.74 3.86
CA GLU A 50 -3.86 -0.83 4.24
C GLU A 50 -3.37 0.62 4.29
N LEU A 51 -2.22 0.86 4.93
CA LEU A 51 -1.60 2.18 5.02
C LEU A 51 -1.12 2.69 3.66
N ILE A 52 -0.44 1.85 2.87
CA ILE A 52 -0.01 2.21 1.51
C ILE A 52 -1.23 2.62 0.68
N TRP A 53 -2.33 1.85 0.77
CA TRP A 53 -3.55 2.12 0.02
C TRP A 53 -4.20 3.44 0.44
N LYS A 54 -4.31 3.71 1.74
CA LYS A 54 -4.75 5.01 2.29
C LYS A 54 -3.98 6.18 1.69
N TYR A 55 -2.65 6.09 1.60
CA TYR A 55 -1.82 7.15 1.02
C TYR A 55 -1.93 7.23 -0.51
N LEU A 56 -2.06 6.10 -1.21
CA LEU A 56 -2.33 6.11 -2.66
C LEU A 56 -3.66 6.78 -2.99
N GLN A 57 -4.72 6.51 -2.21
CA GLN A 57 -6.02 7.16 -2.36
C GLN A 57 -5.97 8.65 -2.06
N SER A 58 -5.04 9.09 -1.21
CA SER A 58 -4.79 10.50 -0.91
C SER A 58 -3.97 11.23 -2.00
N GLY A 59 -3.62 10.54 -3.09
CA GLY A 59 -2.91 11.11 -4.25
C GLY A 59 -1.38 11.02 -4.18
N PHE A 60 -0.82 10.35 -3.17
CA PHE A 60 0.62 10.14 -3.10
C PHE A 60 1.11 9.13 -4.17
N LYS A 61 2.33 9.34 -4.68
CA LYS A 61 3.00 8.35 -5.54
C LYS A 61 3.40 7.13 -4.72
N HIS A 62 3.50 5.95 -5.36
CA HIS A 62 3.77 4.66 -4.70
C HIS A 62 4.97 4.67 -3.73
N LYS A 63 6.10 5.29 -4.11
CA LYS A 63 7.27 5.39 -3.23
C LYS A 63 6.96 6.18 -1.96
N ILE A 64 6.36 7.36 -2.10
CA ILE A 64 6.00 8.22 -0.96
C ILE A 64 4.92 7.58 -0.09
N ALA A 65 3.94 6.91 -0.71
CA ALA A 65 2.91 6.17 0.00
C ALA A 65 3.50 5.03 0.85
N TYR A 66 4.51 4.33 0.33
CA TYR A 66 5.24 3.30 1.06
C TYR A 66 6.05 3.89 2.23
N GLU A 67 6.83 4.95 2.00
CA GLU A 67 7.61 5.61 3.05
C GLU A 67 6.72 6.07 4.20
N LYS A 68 5.60 6.75 3.88
CA LYS A 68 4.62 7.18 4.88
C LYS A 68 3.95 6.02 5.62
N ALA A 69 3.67 4.92 4.94
CA ALA A 69 3.12 3.74 5.57
C ALA A 69 4.10 3.14 6.58
N MET A 70 5.39 3.07 6.25
CA MET A 70 6.42 2.57 7.17
C MET A 70 6.58 3.49 8.39
N GLU A 71 6.63 4.80 8.18
CA GLU A 71 6.67 5.79 9.27
C GLU A 71 5.48 5.62 10.24
N GLU A 72 4.27 5.44 9.72
CA GLU A 72 3.06 5.24 10.54
C GLU A 72 3.06 3.88 11.26
N MET A 73 3.69 2.83 10.70
CA MET A 73 3.87 1.56 11.41
C MET A 73 4.87 1.66 12.55
N GLU A 74 5.96 2.39 12.38
CA GLU A 74 7.01 2.56 13.40
C GLU A 74 6.57 3.53 14.52
N SER A 75 5.67 4.47 14.22
CA SER A 75 5.15 5.44 15.18
C SER A 75 3.61 5.49 15.16
N PRO A 76 2.91 4.61 15.90
CA PRO A 76 1.44 4.59 15.96
C PRO A 76 0.79 5.84 16.56
N LYS A 77 1.56 6.91 16.87
CA LYS A 77 1.08 8.14 17.53
C LYS A 77 0.86 9.34 16.60
N LEU A 78 1.15 9.28 15.31
CA LEU A 78 0.84 10.39 14.40
C LEU A 78 -0.47 10.13 13.64
N LYS A 79 -1.59 10.56 14.24
CA LYS A 79 -2.78 10.95 13.49
C LYS A 79 -2.40 12.16 12.63
N LEU A 80 -1.87 11.93 11.44
CA LEU A 80 -1.68 12.97 10.44
C LEU A 80 -2.88 12.92 9.50
N ASP A 81 -3.82 13.83 9.76
CA ASP A 81 -4.83 14.24 8.80
C ASP A 81 -4.14 14.56 7.45
N PRO A 82 -4.63 14.02 6.33
CA PRO A 82 -4.05 14.32 5.04
C PRO A 82 -4.34 15.78 4.69
N GLN A 83 -3.39 16.69 4.95
CA GLN A 83 -3.40 17.98 4.26
C GLN A 83 -3.03 17.74 2.79
N PRO A 84 -3.89 18.15 1.83
CA PRO A 84 -3.55 18.06 0.43
C PRO A 84 -2.35 18.96 0.16
N GLN A 85 -1.22 18.34 -0.21
CA GLN A 85 -0.05 19.07 -0.67
C GLN A 85 -0.42 19.78 -1.97
N LYS A 86 -0.66 21.09 -1.87
CA LYS A 86 -0.79 22.01 -3.01
C LYS A 86 0.48 21.87 -3.85
N THR A 87 0.39 21.22 -5.00
CA THR A 87 1.41 21.37 -6.04
C THR A 87 1.36 22.83 -6.48
N GLY A 88 2.35 23.63 -6.05
CA GLY A 88 2.48 25.02 -6.47
C GLY A 88 2.69 25.15 -7.99
N PRO A 89 2.32 26.27 -8.60
CA PRO A 89 2.53 26.51 -10.02
C PRO A 89 4.03 26.55 -10.32
N THR A 90 4.47 25.78 -11.30
CA THR A 90 5.79 25.96 -11.90
C THR A 90 5.78 27.28 -12.67
N GLU A 91 6.27 28.35 -12.04
CA GLU A 91 6.71 29.55 -12.75
C GLU A 91 7.89 29.17 -13.64
N SER A 92 7.66 29.12 -14.95
CA SER A 92 8.73 29.36 -15.92
C SER A 92 8.56 30.78 -16.43
N LYS A 93 9.42 31.65 -15.89
CA LYS A 93 9.71 32.99 -16.38
C LYS A 93 10.31 32.92 -17.79
N THR A 94 9.83 33.85 -18.61
CA THR A 94 10.47 34.59 -19.72
C THR A 94 11.47 33.90 -20.62
#